data_AF-A0A3C1KNI2-F1
#
_entry.id   AF-A0A3C1KNI2-F1
#
_cell.length_a   1.000
_cell.length_b   1.000
_cell.length_c   1.000
_cell.angle_alpha   90.00
_cell.angle_beta   90.00
_cell.angle_gamma   90.00
#
_symmetry.space_group_name_H-M   'P 1'
#
loop_
_entity.id
_entity.type
_entity.pdbx_description
1 polymer ?
#
loop_
_entity_poly.entity_id
_entity_poly.type
_entity_poly.pdbx_seq_one_letter_code
_entity_poly.pdbx_strand_id
1 'polypeptide(L)'
;ADLRPSGKYMMSELIAIGGIQPLMKMLLERGLLHGDCLTVTGNTLAENLADVAPYPESQDIIRAFDNPIKRNSHLMILRGNLAPEGSVAKITGKEGLRFQGTARVFHSEEESLQAILDGRVVKGDVLVIRYEGPRGGPGMREML
;
A
#
# COMPACT_ATOMS: atom_id res chain seq x y z
N ALA A 1 -10.18 -3.51 -1.85
CA ALA A 1 -10.76 -2.28 -2.42
C ALA A 1 -10.08 -1.98 -3.75
N ASP A 2 -10.85 -1.76 -4.82
CA ASP A 2 -10.40 -1.48 -6.18
C ASP A 2 -10.17 0.04 -6.37
N LEU A 3 -9.25 0.59 -5.57
CA LEU A 3 -8.99 2.03 -5.53
C LEU A 3 -7.63 2.38 -6.16
N ARG A 4 -7.57 3.53 -6.83
CA ARG A 4 -6.32 4.10 -7.33
C ARG A 4 -5.32 4.32 -6.16
N PRO A 5 -4.01 4.18 -6.40
CA PRO A 5 -3.34 4.10 -7.71
C PRO A 5 -3.26 2.69 -8.33
N SER A 6 -3.66 1.63 -7.63
CA SER A 6 -3.56 0.24 -8.15
C SER A 6 -4.86 -0.28 -8.77
N GLY A 7 -5.98 0.33 -8.42
CA GLY A 7 -7.31 0.00 -8.89
C GLY A 7 -7.91 1.04 -9.83
N LYS A 8 -9.23 0.96 -10.02
CA LYS A 8 -9.97 1.79 -10.99
C LYS A 8 -10.56 3.05 -10.38
N TYR A 9 -11.13 2.93 -9.17
CA TYR A 9 -12.02 3.92 -8.57
C TYR A 9 -11.29 4.95 -7.69
N MET A 10 -11.92 6.10 -7.51
CA MET A 10 -11.49 7.21 -6.67
C MET A 10 -12.12 7.15 -5.26
N MET A 11 -11.57 7.92 -4.32
CA MET A 11 -12.12 8.02 -2.96
C MET A 11 -13.54 8.60 -2.94
N SER A 12 -13.85 9.53 -3.84
CA SER A 12 -15.20 10.11 -3.98
C SER A 12 -16.25 9.06 -4.31
N GLU A 13 -15.90 8.07 -5.13
CA GLU A 13 -16.79 6.97 -5.52
C GLU A 13 -17.01 6.00 -4.34
N LEU A 14 -15.98 5.75 -3.52
CA LEU A 14 -16.14 5.00 -2.27
C LEU A 14 -17.08 5.73 -1.31
N ILE A 15 -16.93 7.05 -1.16
CA ILE A 15 -17.81 7.87 -0.31
C ILE A 15 -19.26 7.79 -0.80
N ALA A 16 -19.48 7.85 -2.12
CA ALA A 16 -20.82 7.78 -2.71
C ALA A 16 -21.57 6.48 -2.40
N ILE A 17 -20.86 5.38 -2.11
CA ILE A 17 -21.46 4.09 -1.75
C ILE A 17 -21.52 3.83 -0.23
N GLY A 18 -21.14 4.79 0.61
CA GLY A 18 -21.18 4.66 2.08
C GLY A 18 -19.82 4.85 2.78
N GLY A 19 -18.75 5.14 2.05
CA GLY A 19 -17.45 5.44 2.62
C GLY A 19 -16.76 4.23 3.26
N ILE A 20 -16.02 4.44 4.33
CA ILE A 20 -15.19 3.40 4.97
C ILE A 20 -15.94 2.58 6.03
N GLN A 21 -17.02 3.09 6.60
CA GLN A 21 -17.70 2.45 7.73
C GLN A 21 -18.27 1.06 7.39
N PRO A 22 -18.92 0.85 6.22
CA PRO A 22 -19.41 -0.49 5.88
C PRO A 22 -18.28 -1.49 5.70
N LEU A 23 -17.12 -1.09 5.14
CA LEU A 23 -15.92 -1.91 5.09
C LEU A 23 -15.40 -2.25 6.50
N MET A 24 -15.35 -1.28 7.40
CA MET A 24 -14.95 -1.53 8.79
C MET A 24 -15.90 -2.53 9.47
N LYS A 25 -17.21 -2.39 9.27
CA LYS A 25 -18.20 -3.35 9.79
C LYS A 25 -17.99 -4.76 9.25
N MET A 26 -17.78 -4.90 7.92
CA MET A 26 -17.44 -6.18 7.29
C MET A 26 -16.17 -6.82 7.87
N LEU A 27 -15.15 -6.01 8.17
CA LEU A 27 -13.91 -6.50 8.79
C LEU A 27 -14.12 -6.91 10.25
N LEU A 28 -14.90 -6.13 11.01
CA LEU A 28 -15.26 -6.42 12.40
C LEU A 28 -16.04 -7.74 12.51
N GLU A 29 -17.06 -7.95 11.67
CA GLU A 29 -17.85 -9.19 11.63
C GLU A 29 -17.01 -10.44 11.33
N ARG A 30 -15.87 -10.27 10.65
CA ARG A 30 -14.89 -11.35 10.38
C ARG A 30 -13.83 -11.49 11.46
N GLY A 31 -13.89 -10.71 12.55
CA GLY A 31 -12.88 -10.70 13.60
C GLY A 31 -11.53 -10.11 13.16
N LEU A 32 -11.52 -9.30 12.10
CA LEU A 32 -10.31 -8.64 11.57
C LEU A 32 -10.11 -7.23 12.15
N LEU A 33 -11.04 -6.75 12.98
CA LEU A 33 -10.92 -5.53 13.76
C LEU A 33 -11.27 -5.79 15.23
N HIS A 34 -10.62 -5.02 16.11
CA HIS A 34 -10.91 -4.99 17.54
C HIS A 34 -12.06 -4.03 17.80
N GLY A 35 -13.24 -4.57 18.14
CA GLY A 35 -14.47 -3.80 18.33
C GLY A 35 -14.50 -2.98 19.63
N ASP A 36 -13.73 -3.37 20.63
CA ASP A 36 -13.65 -2.78 21.96
C ASP A 36 -12.78 -1.51 22.02
N CYS A 37 -12.07 -1.18 20.94
CA CYS A 37 -11.28 0.05 20.88
C CYS A 37 -12.15 1.30 21.03
N LEU A 38 -11.83 2.13 22.03
CA LEU A 38 -12.43 3.45 22.21
C LEU A 38 -12.13 4.35 21.01
N THR A 39 -13.11 5.15 20.59
CA THR A 39 -12.94 6.16 19.54
C THR A 39 -13.18 7.57 20.08
N VAL A 40 -12.92 8.58 19.23
CA VAL A 40 -13.14 10.00 19.56
C VAL A 40 -14.61 10.36 19.81
N THR A 41 -15.57 9.48 19.47
CA THR A 41 -16.99 9.69 19.79
C THR A 41 -17.32 9.40 21.26
N GLY A 42 -16.38 8.81 22.01
CA GLY A 42 -16.61 8.31 23.36
C GLY A 42 -17.18 6.89 23.41
N ASN A 43 -17.55 6.33 22.25
CA ASN A 43 -18.03 4.96 22.11
C ASN A 43 -16.92 4.05 21.56
N THR A 44 -17.07 2.75 21.77
CA THR A 44 -16.25 1.70 21.15
C THR A 44 -16.45 1.66 19.64
N LEU A 45 -15.51 1.03 18.93
CA LEU A 45 -15.62 0.85 17.48
C LEU A 45 -16.86 0.03 17.11
N ALA A 46 -17.18 -1.02 17.86
CA ALA A 46 -18.35 -1.85 17.63
C ALA A 46 -19.67 -1.07 17.78
N GLU A 47 -19.78 -0.25 18.83
CA GLU A 47 -20.95 0.62 19.04
C GLU A 47 -21.12 1.62 17.89
N ASN A 48 -20.04 2.25 17.44
CA ASN A 48 -20.09 3.18 16.31
C ASN A 48 -20.49 2.53 14.98
N LEU A 49 -20.27 1.22 14.83
CA LEU A 49 -20.55 0.47 13.59
C LEU A 49 -21.88 -0.28 13.63
N ALA A 50 -22.58 -0.33 14.77
CA ALA A 50 -23.79 -1.14 14.95
C ALA A 50 -24.85 -0.85 13.87
N ASP A 51 -25.17 0.43 13.68
CA ASP A 51 -26.24 0.88 12.78
C ASP A 51 -25.77 1.26 11.37
N VAL A 52 -24.50 1.00 11.05
CA VAL A 52 -23.96 1.30 9.71
C VAL A 52 -24.61 0.39 8.67
N ALA A 53 -25.19 1.01 7.63
CA ALA A 53 -25.78 0.32 6.50
C ALA A 53 -24.72 -0.44 5.68
N PRO A 54 -25.06 -1.61 5.10
CA PRO A 54 -24.15 -2.31 4.20
C PRO A 54 -23.94 -1.52 2.89
N TYR A 55 -22.91 -1.90 2.14
CA TYR A 55 -22.73 -1.39 0.78
C TYR A 55 -23.91 -1.78 -0.14
N PRO A 56 -24.27 -0.95 -1.13
CA PRO A 56 -25.23 -1.33 -2.17
C PRO A 56 -24.79 -2.61 -2.90
N GLU A 57 -25.69 -3.55 -3.19
CA GLU A 57 -25.32 -4.82 -3.83
C GLU A 57 -24.69 -4.66 -5.22
N SER A 58 -24.98 -3.56 -5.91
CA SER A 58 -24.50 -3.25 -7.27
C SER A 58 -23.07 -2.71 -7.33
N GLN A 59 -22.45 -2.34 -6.21
CA GLN A 59 -21.10 -1.78 -6.21
C GLN A 59 -20.04 -2.87 -6.42
N ASP A 60 -18.95 -2.53 -7.11
CA ASP A 60 -17.81 -3.43 -7.35
C ASP A 60 -16.46 -2.86 -6.84
N ILE A 61 -16.51 -1.77 -6.07
CA ILE A 61 -15.36 -1.08 -5.46
C ILE A 61 -14.77 -1.91 -4.31
N ILE A 62 -15.61 -2.38 -3.38
CA ILE A 62 -15.24 -3.25 -2.26
C ILE A 62 -15.60 -4.68 -2.63
N ARG A 63 -14.58 -5.49 -2.90
CA ARG A 63 -14.72 -6.91 -3.20
C ARG A 63 -15.03 -7.73 -1.95
N ALA A 64 -15.83 -8.77 -2.14
CA ALA A 64 -16.10 -9.78 -1.13
C ALA A 64 -14.83 -10.57 -0.75
N PHE A 65 -14.84 -11.16 0.44
CA PHE A 65 -13.68 -11.88 0.99
C PHE A 65 -13.32 -13.18 0.27
N ASP A 66 -14.28 -13.80 -0.40
CA ASP A 66 -14.10 -15.00 -1.23
C ASP A 66 -13.59 -14.67 -2.64
N ASN A 67 -13.77 -13.42 -3.09
CA ASN A 67 -13.27 -12.91 -4.36
C ASN A 67 -12.42 -11.62 -4.19
N PRO A 68 -11.34 -11.64 -3.37
CA PRO A 68 -10.52 -10.47 -3.14
C PRO A 68 -9.66 -10.17 -4.38
N ILE A 69 -9.29 -8.90 -4.58
CA ILE A 69 -8.36 -8.48 -5.66
C ILE A 69 -7.03 -9.23 -5.56
N LYS A 70 -6.54 -9.38 -4.33
CA LYS A 70 -5.35 -10.15 -3.99
C LYS A 70 -5.61 -10.86 -2.67
N ARG A 71 -5.24 -12.14 -2.58
CA ARG A 71 -5.42 -12.96 -1.37
C ARG A 71 -4.65 -12.42 -0.15
N ASN A 72 -3.47 -11.86 -0.38
CA ASN A 72 -2.58 -11.35 0.66
C ASN A 72 -2.41 -9.82 0.53
N SER A 73 -1.87 -9.18 1.58
CA SER A 73 -1.58 -7.74 1.59
C SER A 73 -0.70 -7.29 0.40
N HIS A 74 -0.89 -6.03 -0.04
CA HIS A 74 0.04 -5.38 -0.96
C HIS A 74 1.34 -4.95 -0.27
N LEU A 75 1.32 -4.68 1.03
CA LEU A 75 2.51 -4.31 1.78
C LEU A 75 3.24 -5.57 2.23
N MET A 76 4.49 -5.70 1.80
CA MET A 76 5.40 -6.79 2.15
C MET A 76 6.60 -6.24 2.89
N ILE A 77 6.97 -6.90 3.98
CA ILE A 77 8.22 -6.64 4.69
C ILE A 77 9.29 -7.56 4.11
N LEU A 78 10.38 -6.97 3.62
CA LEU A 78 11.53 -7.71 3.09
C LEU A 78 12.68 -7.63 4.07
N ARG A 79 13.42 -8.73 4.20
CA ARG A 79 14.65 -8.82 4.99
C ARG A 79 15.72 -9.55 4.18
N GLY A 80 16.97 -9.31 4.53
CA GLY A 80 18.11 -9.95 3.91
C GLY A 80 19.41 -9.22 4.25
N ASN A 81 20.50 -9.61 3.62
CA ASN A 81 21.81 -8.99 3.83
C ASN A 81 21.83 -7.47 3.51
N LEU A 82 21.02 -7.00 2.55
CA LEU A 82 20.91 -5.57 2.21
C LEU A 82 19.90 -4.79 3.06
N ALA A 83 19.02 -5.48 3.79
CA ALA A 83 18.01 -4.86 4.66
C ALA A 83 17.83 -5.69 5.94
N PRO A 84 18.86 -5.75 6.80
CA PRO A 84 18.84 -6.61 8.00
C PRO A 84 17.72 -6.20 8.97
N GLU A 85 17.50 -4.90 9.13
CA GLU A 85 16.45 -4.33 9.99
C GLU A 85 15.06 -4.29 9.32
N GLY A 86 15.02 -4.47 8.00
CA GLY A 86 13.81 -4.60 7.21
C GLY A 86 13.65 -3.49 6.17
N SER A 87 12.83 -3.75 5.17
CA SER A 87 12.34 -2.76 4.19
C SER A 87 10.90 -3.05 3.81
N VAL A 88 10.24 -2.11 3.15
CA VAL A 88 8.83 -2.21 2.74
C VAL A 88 8.74 -2.15 1.22
N ALA A 89 7.99 -3.07 0.63
CA ALA A 89 7.65 -3.05 -0.78
C ALA A 89 6.14 -3.18 -0.99
N LYS A 90 5.61 -2.47 -1.99
CA LYS A 90 4.25 -2.65 -2.47
C LYS A 90 4.25 -3.65 -3.64
N ILE A 91 3.71 -4.84 -3.42
CA ILE A 91 3.66 -5.94 -4.40
C ILE A 91 2.22 -6.18 -4.83
N THR A 92 1.90 -5.93 -6.11
CA THR A 92 0.55 -6.15 -6.67
C THR A 92 0.29 -7.63 -6.98
N GLY A 93 1.34 -8.41 -7.22
CA GLY A 93 1.26 -9.82 -7.64
C GLY A 93 1.39 -10.01 -9.15
N LYS A 94 1.58 -8.95 -9.93
CA LYS A 94 1.77 -8.98 -11.39
C LYS A 94 3.25 -8.97 -11.81
N GLU A 95 4.15 -8.72 -10.86
CA GLU A 95 5.58 -8.47 -11.07
C GLU A 95 6.43 -9.75 -11.08
N GLY A 96 5.87 -10.88 -10.61
CA GLY A 96 6.61 -12.12 -10.36
C GLY A 96 7.17 -12.22 -8.94
N LEU A 97 7.86 -13.33 -8.65
CA LEU A 97 8.36 -13.64 -7.30
C LEU A 97 9.86 -13.38 -7.10
N ARG A 98 10.59 -13.12 -8.19
CA ARG A 98 12.05 -12.93 -8.14
C ARG A 98 12.49 -11.94 -9.20
N PHE A 99 13.40 -11.06 -8.81
CA PHE A 99 14.15 -10.20 -9.71
C PHE A 99 15.65 -10.33 -9.38
N GLN A 100 16.49 -10.34 -10.40
CA GLN A 100 17.94 -10.36 -10.26
C GLN A 100 18.54 -9.49 -11.36
N GLY A 101 19.55 -8.69 -11.00
CA GLY A 101 20.15 -7.74 -11.90
C GLY A 101 21.49 -7.21 -11.39
N THR A 102 22.09 -6.33 -12.18
CA THR A 102 23.36 -5.67 -11.84
C THR A 102 23.08 -4.42 -11.01
N ALA A 103 23.73 -4.27 -9.86
CA ALA A 103 23.54 -3.09 -9.02
C ALA A 103 24.09 -1.84 -9.70
N ARG A 104 23.24 -0.81 -9.84
CA ARG A 104 23.64 0.53 -10.26
C ARG A 104 23.35 1.50 -9.12
N VAL A 105 24.42 1.99 -8.49
CA VAL A 105 24.35 2.72 -7.22
C VAL A 105 24.45 4.22 -7.50
N PHE A 106 23.54 4.98 -6.88
CA PHE A 106 23.48 6.44 -6.91
C PHE A 106 23.42 6.99 -5.49
N HIS A 107 23.91 8.20 -5.34
CA HIS A 107 24.04 8.90 -4.06
C HIS A 107 22.97 9.96 -3.82
N SER A 108 22.18 10.26 -4.83
CA SER A 108 20.98 11.09 -4.70
C SER A 108 19.94 10.77 -5.77
N GLU A 109 18.71 11.24 -5.58
CA GLU A 109 17.65 11.24 -6.58
C GLU A 109 18.12 11.88 -7.90
N GLU A 110 18.75 13.04 -7.84
CA GLU A 110 19.18 13.83 -9.00
C GLU A 110 20.20 13.07 -9.85
N GLU A 111 21.16 12.39 -9.22
CA GLU A 111 22.15 11.56 -9.93
C GLU A 111 21.46 10.40 -10.65
N SER A 112 20.50 9.76 -9.99
CA SER A 112 19.73 8.65 -10.56
C SER A 112 18.87 9.09 -11.73
N LEU A 113 18.19 10.24 -11.61
CA LEU A 113 17.36 10.83 -12.65
C LEU A 113 18.20 11.18 -13.88
N GLN A 114 19.34 11.85 -13.68
CA GLN A 114 20.24 12.18 -14.78
C GLN A 114 20.73 10.91 -15.49
N ALA A 115 21.08 9.86 -14.75
CA ALA A 115 21.51 8.60 -15.35
C ALA A 115 20.41 7.87 -16.13
N ILE A 116 19.15 8.00 -15.71
CA ILE A 116 17.99 7.50 -16.46
C ILE A 116 17.84 8.30 -17.77
N LEU A 117 17.86 9.64 -17.68
CA LEU A 117 17.69 10.53 -18.83
C LEU A 117 18.82 10.39 -19.86
N ASP A 118 20.05 10.13 -19.41
CA ASP A 118 21.22 9.89 -20.26
C ASP A 118 21.22 8.48 -20.90
N GLY A 119 20.26 7.62 -20.57
CA GLY A 119 20.22 6.22 -21.04
C GLY A 119 21.30 5.32 -20.43
N ARG A 120 21.92 5.73 -19.32
CA ARG A 120 22.91 4.91 -18.59
C ARG A 120 22.26 3.78 -17.79
N VAL A 121 20.98 3.91 -17.46
CA VAL A 121 20.15 2.85 -16.85
C VAL A 121 19.59 1.96 -17.96
N VAL A 122 19.82 0.66 -17.85
CA VAL A 122 19.43 -0.33 -18.86
C VAL A 122 18.61 -1.47 -18.26
N LYS A 123 17.94 -2.23 -19.13
CA LYS A 123 17.16 -3.40 -18.73
C LYS A 123 18.03 -4.38 -17.95
N GLY A 124 17.54 -4.80 -16.78
CA GLY A 124 18.24 -5.75 -15.90
C GLY A 124 19.09 -5.08 -14.82
N ASP A 125 19.10 -3.76 -14.73
CA ASP A 125 19.71 -3.07 -13.59
C ASP A 125 18.83 -3.17 -12.32
N VAL A 126 19.49 -3.23 -11.17
CA VAL A 126 18.91 -2.98 -9.84
C VAL A 126 19.38 -1.60 -9.40
N LEU A 127 18.49 -0.61 -9.47
CA LEU A 127 18.82 0.76 -9.05
C LEU A 127 18.86 0.82 -7.52
N VAL A 128 19.96 1.36 -6.99
CA VAL A 128 20.17 1.58 -5.56
C VAL A 128 20.42 3.06 -5.34
N ILE A 129 19.41 3.80 -4.89
CA ILE A 129 19.53 5.20 -4.50
C ILE A 129 19.74 5.22 -2.98
N ARG A 130 20.92 5.61 -2.52
CA ARG A 130 21.30 5.61 -1.10
C ARG A 130 21.53 7.02 -0.60
N TYR A 131 21.66 7.13 0.72
CA TYR A 131 21.73 8.40 1.45
C TYR A 131 20.46 9.23 1.40
N GLU A 132 19.32 8.66 1.02
CA GLU A 132 18.00 9.33 1.05
C GLU A 132 17.17 8.99 2.31
N GLY A 133 17.79 8.34 3.30
CA GLY A 133 17.11 7.99 4.55
C GLY A 133 16.87 9.22 5.47
N PRO A 134 16.21 9.02 6.63
CA PRO A 134 15.83 10.12 7.55
C PRO A 134 16.97 11.07 7.93
N ARG A 135 18.20 10.55 8.00
CA ARG A 135 19.41 11.31 8.34
C ARG A 135 20.30 11.62 7.14
N GLY A 136 20.32 10.74 6.14
CA GLY A 136 21.18 10.91 4.97
C GLY A 136 20.69 12.04 4.07
N GLY A 137 19.37 12.06 3.81
CA GLY A 137 18.72 12.98 2.87
C GLY A 137 18.55 14.38 3.45
N PRO A 138 18.59 14.54 4.78
CA PRO A 138 17.48 14.44 5.75
C PRO A 138 16.03 14.21 5.25
N GLY A 139 15.14 13.87 6.20
CA GLY A 139 13.68 13.96 6.01
C GLY A 139 13.03 12.79 5.28
N MET A 140 13.81 11.89 4.68
CA MET A 140 13.31 10.73 3.94
C MET A 140 12.30 11.13 2.86
N ARG A 141 12.78 11.91 1.87
CA ARG A 141 11.93 12.41 0.77
C ARG A 141 11.25 11.27 0.03
N GLU A 142 10.03 11.54 -0.41
CA GLU A 142 9.39 10.72 -1.44
C GLU A 142 10.01 11.09 -2.80
N MET A 143 10.37 10.07 -3.58
CA MET A 143 10.94 10.19 -4.92
C MET A 143 9.95 9.57 -5.90
N LEU A 144 9.43 10.36 -6.85
CA LEU A 144 8.31 10.01 -7.73
C LEU A 144 8.76 9.70 -9.17
#